data_AF-A0A3B3HSF5-F1
#
_entry.id   AF-A0A3B3HSF5-F1
#
_cell.length_a   1.000
_cell.length_b   1.000
_cell.length_c   1.000
_cell.angle_alpha   90.00
_cell.angle_beta   90.00
_cell.angle_gamma   90.00
#
_symmetry.space_group_name_H-M   'P 1'
#
loop_
_entity.id
_entity.type
_entity.pdbx_description
1 polymer ?
#
loop_
_entity_poly.entity_id
_entity_poly.type
_entity_poly.pdbx_seq_one_letter_code
_entity_poly.pdbx_strand_id
1 'polypeptide(L)'
;RNGAEGKLSTLNVLLFSPGQQLDGESGLQHGSISVPLHCLGAGSVRLRIGQNKQKSPHCIQSSETFCDLTSYLTDLNACYTADVLSGPPRGGTSDLIEFPHTTSPRFCPYRDTEIGRLDFELIRNEDKTSTTLQVTDPLTAVFKDGRQLSIRDIFSDQLQYKVTYWRNQSTGKKVLQSKNSNITLTDLDRGESYCFIIQALIADRSLDNQLGEMSQTKCSKNEKPSIFQVFSLGVIAAGVLLLLLLVGTVVGITLVCYRHRKKALRRQKGLPLQKI
;
A
#
# COMPACT_ATOMS: atom_id res chain seq x y z
N ARG A 1 -22.97 -35.64 3.27
CA ARG A 1 -23.16 -34.54 2.27
C ARG A 1 -22.82 -33.26 3.00
N ASN A 2 -21.67 -32.67 2.68
CA ASN A 2 -21.14 -31.33 3.01
C ASN A 2 -19.61 -31.46 2.84
N GLY A 3 -19.16 -31.46 1.59
CA GLY A 3 -17.75 -31.44 1.24
C GLY A 3 -17.27 -30.00 1.29
N ALA A 4 -16.46 -29.66 2.30
CA ALA A 4 -15.64 -28.46 2.25
C ALA A 4 -14.43 -28.79 1.37
N GLU A 5 -14.42 -28.29 0.14
CA GLU A 5 -13.24 -28.32 -0.72
C GLU A 5 -12.16 -27.43 -0.11
N GLY A 6 -11.16 -28.03 0.51
CA GLY A 6 -9.97 -27.33 0.98
C GLY A 6 -9.16 -26.84 -0.21
N LYS A 7 -9.31 -25.56 -0.56
CA LYS A 7 -8.57 -24.92 -1.66
C LYS A 7 -7.15 -24.59 -1.16
N LEU A 8 -6.13 -24.99 -1.93
CA LEU A 8 -4.73 -24.58 -1.71
C LEU A 8 -4.60 -23.08 -2.06
N SER A 9 -4.90 -22.20 -1.10
CA SER A 9 -5.38 -20.86 -1.49
C SER A 9 -4.37 -19.73 -1.33
N THR A 10 -3.26 -19.88 -0.61
CA THR A 10 -2.61 -18.65 -0.15
C THR A 10 -1.10 -18.76 -0.03
N LEU A 11 -0.39 -17.99 -0.85
CA LEU A 11 0.91 -17.43 -0.52
C LEU A 11 0.62 -16.01 -0.02
N ASN A 12 0.46 -15.83 1.28
CA ASN A 12 0.32 -14.49 1.85
C ASN A 12 1.69 -13.84 1.86
N VAL A 13 2.10 -13.18 0.78
CA VAL A 13 3.26 -12.26 0.81
C VAL A 13 2.87 -11.06 1.66
N LEU A 14 2.99 -11.21 2.98
CA LEU A 14 2.86 -10.09 3.90
C LEU A 14 4.23 -9.44 4.01
N LEU A 15 4.28 -8.20 3.54
CA LEU A 15 5.39 -7.29 3.74
C LEU A 15 5.50 -6.96 5.24
N PHE A 16 6.63 -7.29 5.85
CA PHE A 16 7.02 -6.73 7.14
C PHE A 16 7.53 -5.30 6.95
N SER A 17 6.95 -4.34 7.68
CA SER A 17 7.62 -3.06 7.96
C SER A 17 8.68 -3.27 9.05
N PRO A 18 9.86 -2.61 8.98
CA PRO A 18 10.89 -2.79 10.00
C PRO A 18 10.48 -2.09 11.30
N GLY A 19 10.30 -2.85 12.38
CA GLY A 19 10.17 -2.27 13.73
C GLY A 19 9.21 -2.89 14.74
N GLN A 20 8.62 -4.06 14.50
CA GLN A 20 7.81 -4.75 15.54
C GLN A 20 8.36 -6.14 15.85
N GLN A 21 9.02 -6.23 17.00
CA GLN A 21 9.21 -7.45 17.77
C GLN A 21 7.84 -7.83 18.34
N LEU A 22 7.35 -9.04 18.05
CA LEU A 22 6.23 -9.63 18.80
C LEU A 22 6.59 -11.06 19.20
N ASP A 23 6.46 -11.27 20.50
CA ASP A 23 6.70 -12.49 21.24
C ASP A 23 5.61 -13.53 20.97
N GLY A 24 6.02 -14.80 20.87
CA GLY A 24 5.22 -15.97 21.31
C GLY A 24 3.98 -16.39 20.50
N GLU A 25 4.02 -17.63 20.00
CA GLU A 25 2.89 -18.49 19.62
C GLU A 25 2.07 -18.15 18.35
N SER A 26 2.62 -18.52 17.19
CA SER A 26 1.98 -19.37 16.15
C SER A 26 2.91 -19.44 14.94
N GLY A 27 3.51 -20.61 14.70
CA GLY A 27 4.60 -20.82 13.74
C GLY A 27 4.20 -20.83 12.27
N LEU A 28 3.28 -19.96 11.82
CA LEU A 28 3.11 -19.67 10.40
C LEU A 28 4.03 -18.51 10.03
N GLN A 29 5.12 -18.82 9.32
CA GLN A 29 5.88 -17.77 8.65
C GLN A 29 4.97 -17.12 7.61
N HIS A 30 4.75 -15.83 7.77
CA HIS A 30 3.99 -15.03 6.83
C HIS A 30 4.70 -15.07 5.46
N GLY A 31 4.05 -15.67 4.46
CA GLY A 31 4.66 -15.94 3.15
C GLY A 31 4.53 -17.37 2.67
N SER A 32 4.04 -18.30 3.48
CA SER A 32 4.04 -19.74 3.16
C SER A 32 2.83 -20.20 2.33
N ILE A 33 3.05 -21.17 1.44
CA ILE A 33 2.01 -21.98 0.79
C ILE A 33 1.68 -23.18 1.67
N SER A 34 0.45 -23.20 2.19
CA SER A 34 -0.03 -24.24 3.10
C SER A 34 -1.12 -25.11 2.47
N VAL A 35 -1.06 -26.42 2.76
CA VAL A 35 -2.14 -27.37 2.45
C VAL A 35 -2.98 -27.60 3.70
N PRO A 36 -4.31 -27.42 3.67
CA PRO A 36 -5.16 -27.84 4.78
C PRO A 36 -5.19 -29.38 4.87
N LEU A 37 -4.97 -29.90 6.08
CA LEU A 37 -5.02 -31.31 6.43
C LEU A 37 -6.33 -31.58 7.17
N HIS A 38 -7.23 -32.34 6.54
CA HIS A 38 -8.34 -32.96 7.25
C HIS A 38 -7.92 -34.39 7.64
N CYS A 39 -7.37 -34.53 8.86
CA CYS A 39 -7.00 -35.81 9.43
C CYS A 39 -7.82 -36.07 10.69
N LEU A 40 -8.39 -37.27 10.82
CA LEU A 40 -8.99 -37.76 12.08
C LEU A 40 -7.93 -38.40 13.01
N GLY A 41 -6.63 -38.25 12.70
CA GLY A 41 -5.48 -38.88 13.37
C GLY A 41 -4.15 -38.25 12.95
N ALA A 42 -3.02 -38.91 13.21
CA ALA A 42 -1.70 -38.40 12.82
C ALA A 42 -1.49 -38.50 11.29
N GLY A 43 -1.37 -37.35 10.63
CA GLY A 43 -1.27 -37.22 9.19
C GLY A 43 0.17 -37.23 8.67
N SER A 44 0.36 -37.66 7.41
CA SER A 44 1.60 -37.42 6.66
C SER A 44 1.30 -36.81 5.30
N VAL A 45 2.13 -35.88 4.84
CA VAL A 45 1.94 -35.21 3.53
C VAL A 45 2.99 -35.65 2.52
N ARG A 46 2.55 -35.99 1.31
CA ARG A 46 3.40 -36.24 0.15
C ARG A 46 3.05 -35.24 -0.95
N LEU A 47 4.04 -34.52 -1.45
CA LEU A 47 3.88 -33.71 -2.64
C LEU A 47 4.12 -34.56 -3.89
N ARG A 48 3.32 -34.34 -4.93
CA ARG A 48 3.47 -34.97 -6.24
C ARG A 48 3.71 -33.93 -7.32
N ILE A 49 4.69 -34.24 -8.18
CA ILE A 49 5.03 -33.48 -9.39
C ILE A 49 5.08 -34.48 -10.54
N GLY A 50 4.07 -34.49 -11.40
CA GLY A 50 3.92 -35.54 -12.42
C GLY A 50 3.86 -36.93 -11.77
N GLN A 51 4.79 -37.83 -12.11
CA GLN A 51 4.91 -39.16 -11.50
C GLN A 51 5.84 -39.21 -10.27
N ASN A 52 6.62 -38.16 -10.02
CA ASN A 52 7.57 -38.12 -8.91
C ASN A 52 6.84 -37.75 -7.61
N LYS A 53 6.99 -38.60 -6.60
CA LYS A 53 6.41 -38.38 -5.26
C LYS A 53 7.52 -38.05 -4.28
N GLN A 54 7.44 -36.87 -3.66
CA GLN A 54 8.37 -36.45 -2.61
C GLN A 54 7.62 -36.34 -1.29
N LYS A 55 8.13 -37.01 -0.25
CA LYS A 55 7.53 -36.92 1.10
C LYS A 55 8.10 -35.69 1.82
N SER A 56 7.23 -34.87 2.40
CA SER A 56 7.67 -33.77 3.26
C SER A 56 8.10 -34.35 4.62
N PRO A 57 9.33 -34.11 5.10
CA PRO A 57 9.79 -34.45 6.44
C PRO A 57 9.15 -33.57 7.52
N HIS A 58 8.71 -32.35 7.17
CA HIS A 58 8.13 -31.39 8.11
C HIS A 58 6.72 -31.79 8.58
N CYS A 59 6.03 -32.63 7.82
CA CYS A 59 4.65 -33.01 8.06
C CYS A 59 4.52 -34.53 8.11
N ILE A 60 5.35 -35.20 8.93
CA ILE A 60 5.29 -36.65 9.16
C ILE A 60 4.68 -36.91 10.54
N GLN A 61 3.64 -37.75 10.57
CA GLN A 61 2.91 -38.09 11.80
C GLN A 61 2.55 -36.85 12.63
N SER A 62 2.07 -35.81 11.92
CA SER A 62 1.66 -34.55 12.50
C SER A 62 0.17 -34.59 12.85
N SER A 63 -0.21 -34.04 13.99
CA SER A 63 -1.62 -33.77 14.33
C SER A 63 -2.11 -32.43 13.78
N GLU A 64 -1.22 -31.65 13.17
CA GLU A 64 -1.58 -30.35 12.59
C GLU A 64 -2.55 -30.50 11.43
N THR A 65 -3.41 -29.49 11.30
CA THR A 65 -4.37 -29.38 10.19
C THR A 65 -3.83 -28.56 9.02
N PHE A 66 -2.52 -28.28 8.98
CA PHE A 66 -1.86 -27.58 7.90
C PHE A 66 -0.42 -28.09 7.68
N CYS A 67 0.09 -27.93 6.46
CA CYS A 67 1.47 -28.25 6.12
C CYS A 67 2.05 -27.21 5.14
N ASP A 68 3.16 -26.57 5.51
CA ASP A 68 3.90 -25.69 4.62
C ASP A 68 4.73 -26.51 3.63
N LEU A 69 4.50 -26.28 2.34
CA LEU A 69 5.20 -26.97 1.25
C LEU A 69 6.05 -26.04 0.38
N THR A 70 6.26 -24.80 0.81
CA THR A 70 6.92 -23.75 0.00
C THR A 70 8.30 -24.16 -0.50
N SER A 71 9.11 -24.80 0.37
CA SER A 71 10.46 -25.26 0.03
C SER A 71 10.51 -26.40 -0.99
N TYR A 72 9.38 -27.06 -1.27
CA TYR A 72 9.26 -28.13 -2.26
C TYR A 72 8.81 -27.64 -3.64
N LEU A 73 8.43 -26.37 -3.76
CA LEU A 73 8.00 -25.76 -5.03
C LEU A 73 9.21 -25.29 -5.82
N THR A 74 10.03 -26.23 -6.27
CA THR A 74 11.32 -25.95 -6.93
C THR A 74 11.15 -25.40 -8.34
N ASP A 75 10.08 -25.75 -9.04
CA ASP A 75 9.68 -25.18 -10.33
C ASP A 75 8.34 -24.47 -10.22
N LEU A 76 8.34 -23.15 -10.25
CA LEU A 76 7.11 -22.34 -10.12
C LEU A 76 6.18 -22.47 -11.34
N ASN A 77 6.69 -22.88 -12.50
CA ASN A 77 5.90 -23.06 -13.72
C ASN A 77 5.22 -24.44 -13.78
N ALA A 78 5.67 -25.38 -12.95
CA ALA A 78 5.02 -26.69 -12.81
C ALA A 78 3.71 -26.57 -12.02
N CYS A 79 2.90 -27.62 -12.09
CA CYS A 79 1.72 -27.75 -11.24
C CYS A 79 1.83 -28.99 -10.36
N TYR A 80 1.32 -28.85 -9.16
CA TYR A 80 1.52 -29.76 -8.05
C TYR A 80 0.18 -30.28 -7.55
N THR A 81 0.20 -31.48 -6.98
CA THR A 81 -0.86 -31.99 -6.11
C THR A 81 -0.22 -32.51 -4.83
N ALA A 82 -0.93 -32.44 -3.72
CA ALA A 82 -0.49 -33.00 -2.46
C ALA A 82 -1.41 -34.15 -2.05
N ASP A 83 -0.83 -35.28 -1.67
CA ASP A 83 -1.56 -36.34 -0.99
C ASP A 83 -1.40 -36.18 0.51
N VAL A 84 -2.53 -36.23 1.19
CA VAL A 84 -2.62 -36.25 2.64
C VAL A 84 -3.00 -37.66 3.06
N LEU A 85 -2.12 -38.32 3.81
CA LEU A 85 -2.34 -39.67 4.33
C LEU A 85 -2.70 -39.61 5.81
N SER A 86 -3.75 -40.34 6.20
CA SER A 86 -4.17 -40.48 7.60
C SER A 86 -3.64 -41.78 8.18
N GLY A 87 -2.69 -41.69 9.12
CA GLY A 87 -2.11 -42.84 9.80
C GLY A 87 -2.61 -42.98 11.24
N PRO A 88 -2.31 -44.12 11.89
CA PRO A 88 -2.57 -44.31 13.31
C PRO A 88 -1.77 -43.28 14.14
N PRO A 89 -2.29 -42.89 15.33
CA PRO A 89 -1.56 -42.04 16.26
C PRO A 89 -0.23 -42.67 16.66
N ARG A 90 0.70 -41.86 17.18
CA ARG A 90 2.05 -42.35 17.57
C ARG A 90 1.94 -43.52 18.54
N GLY A 91 2.59 -44.64 18.22
CA GLY A 91 2.54 -45.88 19.00
C GLY A 91 1.38 -46.82 18.66
N GLY A 92 0.46 -46.43 17.77
CA GLY A 92 -0.57 -47.32 17.23
C GLY A 92 -0.02 -48.20 16.12
N THR A 93 -0.30 -49.50 16.19
CA THR A 93 -0.03 -50.45 15.10
C THR A 93 -1.19 -50.44 14.10
N SER A 94 -0.90 -50.71 12.83
CA SER A 94 -1.91 -50.88 11.80
C SER A 94 -1.46 -51.92 10.80
N ASP A 95 -2.37 -52.81 10.42
CA ASP A 95 -2.13 -53.87 9.44
C ASP A 95 -2.36 -53.39 7.99
N LEU A 96 -2.64 -52.09 7.81
CA LEU A 96 -2.89 -51.51 6.49
C LEU A 96 -1.57 -51.36 5.71
N ILE A 97 -1.53 -51.95 4.52
CA ILE A 97 -0.41 -51.81 3.57
C ILE A 97 -0.35 -50.39 3.01
N GLU A 98 -1.51 -49.75 2.78
CA GLU A 98 -1.63 -48.36 2.36
C GLU A 98 -2.67 -47.63 3.22
N PHE A 99 -2.25 -46.48 3.76
CA PHE A 99 -3.15 -45.64 4.55
C PHE A 99 -4.15 -44.89 3.67
N PRO A 100 -5.38 -44.66 4.15
CA PRO A 100 -6.36 -43.81 3.47
C PRO A 100 -5.73 -42.44 3.16
N HIS A 101 -5.93 -41.98 1.93
CA HIS A 101 -5.40 -40.71 1.48
C HIS A 101 -6.43 -39.90 0.69
N THR A 102 -6.24 -38.59 0.73
CA THR A 102 -6.97 -37.64 -0.09
C THR A 102 -5.96 -36.81 -0.88
N THR A 103 -6.24 -36.57 -2.15
CA THR A 103 -5.40 -35.72 -3.00
C THR A 103 -5.99 -34.33 -3.09
N SER A 104 -5.14 -33.30 -2.99
CA SER A 104 -5.52 -31.90 -3.13
C SER A 104 -5.93 -31.58 -4.58
N PRO A 105 -6.66 -30.47 -4.79
CA PRO A 105 -6.75 -29.86 -6.10
C PRO A 105 -5.36 -29.60 -6.70
N ARG A 106 -5.30 -29.52 -8.02
CA ARG A 106 -4.09 -29.10 -8.74
C ARG A 106 -3.80 -27.64 -8.43
N PHE A 107 -2.53 -27.34 -8.15
CA PHE A 107 -2.05 -26.00 -7.87
C PHE A 107 -0.84 -25.68 -8.73
N CYS A 108 -0.92 -24.60 -9.51
CA CYS A 108 0.13 -24.08 -10.35
C CYS A 108 0.65 -22.77 -9.73
N PRO A 109 1.79 -22.75 -9.01
CA PRO A 109 2.22 -21.60 -8.22
C PRO A 109 2.25 -20.30 -9.04
N TYR A 110 2.77 -20.35 -10.27
CA TYR A 110 2.84 -19.17 -11.14
C TYR A 110 1.46 -18.58 -11.52
N ARG A 111 0.40 -19.40 -11.58
CA ARG A 111 -0.95 -19.01 -12.04
C ARG A 111 -1.93 -18.77 -10.90
N ASP A 112 -1.81 -19.55 -9.84
CA ASP A 112 -2.82 -19.69 -8.80
C ASP A 112 -2.46 -18.92 -7.53
N THR A 113 -1.18 -18.52 -7.37
CA THR A 113 -0.78 -17.76 -6.20
C THR A 113 -1.43 -16.37 -6.21
N GLU A 114 -2.14 -16.06 -5.13
CA GLU A 114 -2.61 -14.72 -4.85
C GLU A 114 -1.40 -13.81 -4.59
N ILE A 115 -1.47 -12.56 -5.08
CA ILE A 115 -0.40 -11.58 -4.90
C ILE A 115 -0.82 -10.62 -3.79
N GLY A 116 -0.01 -10.58 -2.73
CA GLY A 116 -0.23 -9.69 -1.61
C GLY A 116 -0.09 -8.21 -1.96
N ARG A 117 -0.40 -7.38 -0.96
CA ARG A 117 -0.32 -5.93 -1.05
C ARG A 117 1.08 -5.43 -1.36
N LEU A 118 1.20 -4.47 -2.28
CA LEU A 118 2.44 -3.73 -2.53
C LEU A 118 2.53 -2.46 -1.66
N ASP A 119 3.77 -2.06 -1.34
CA ASP A 119 4.06 -0.76 -0.75
C ASP A 119 4.74 0.16 -1.77
N PHE A 120 4.61 1.48 -1.57
CA PHE A 120 5.20 2.47 -2.47
C PHE A 120 5.42 3.82 -1.78
N GLU A 121 6.41 4.58 -2.23
CA GLU A 121 6.65 5.95 -1.76
C GLU A 121 6.19 6.99 -2.78
N LEU A 122 5.82 8.18 -2.27
CA LEU A 122 5.39 9.32 -3.06
C LEU A 122 6.51 10.37 -3.12
N ILE A 123 7.10 10.55 -4.29
CA ILE A 123 8.12 11.58 -4.55
C ILE A 123 7.50 12.65 -5.42
N ARG A 124 7.21 13.81 -4.83
CA ARG A 124 6.66 14.95 -5.58
C ARG A 124 7.78 15.73 -6.25
N ASN A 125 7.60 16.06 -7.52
CA ASN A 125 8.56 16.86 -8.27
C ASN A 125 8.44 18.35 -7.93
N GLU A 126 9.52 19.11 -8.08
CA GLU A 126 9.58 20.54 -7.72
C GLU A 126 8.58 21.39 -8.51
N ASP A 127 8.31 21.01 -9.76
CA ASP A 127 7.37 21.69 -10.65
C ASP A 127 5.89 21.57 -10.21
N LYS A 128 5.60 20.71 -9.22
CA LYS A 128 4.25 20.43 -8.68
C LYS A 128 3.24 19.94 -9.73
N THR A 129 3.70 19.54 -10.92
CA THR A 129 2.90 19.00 -12.02
C THR A 129 3.10 17.51 -12.24
N SER A 130 4.15 16.95 -11.62
CA SER A 130 4.44 15.53 -11.68
C SER A 130 4.64 14.92 -10.29
N THR A 131 4.30 13.63 -10.17
CA THR A 131 4.53 12.83 -8.96
C THR A 131 5.05 11.47 -9.39
N THR A 132 6.16 11.06 -8.80
CA THR A 132 6.76 9.74 -9.02
C THR A 132 6.36 8.82 -7.88
N LEU A 133 5.79 7.67 -8.25
CA LEU A 133 5.53 6.56 -7.34
C LEU A 133 6.72 5.62 -7.40
N GLN A 134 7.36 5.35 -6.29
CA GLN A 134 8.42 4.36 -6.19
C GLN A 134 7.87 3.11 -5.52
N VAL A 135 7.55 2.09 -6.32
CA VAL A 135 6.98 0.83 -5.86
C VAL A 135 8.08 -0.07 -5.31
N THR A 136 7.87 -0.62 -4.12
CA THR A 136 8.79 -1.57 -3.50
C THR A 136 8.44 -2.98 -3.95
N ASP A 137 9.40 -3.70 -4.52
CA ASP A 137 9.25 -5.10 -4.89
C ASP A 137 9.48 -6.03 -3.68
N PRO A 138 8.42 -6.63 -3.08
CA PRO A 138 8.57 -7.53 -1.94
C PRO A 138 9.45 -8.74 -2.25
N LEU A 139 10.20 -9.18 -1.24
CA LEU A 139 10.75 -10.54 -1.20
C LEU A 139 9.62 -11.55 -0.97
N THR A 140 9.77 -12.73 -1.57
CA THR A 140 8.80 -13.84 -1.48
C THR A 140 9.39 -15.00 -0.68
N ALA A 141 8.58 -15.97 -0.28
CA ALA A 141 9.10 -17.16 0.42
C ALA A 141 9.89 -18.14 -0.47
N VAL A 142 10.07 -17.83 -1.77
CA VAL A 142 10.81 -18.66 -2.71
C VAL A 142 12.30 -18.36 -2.63
N PHE A 143 13.09 -19.41 -2.46
CA PHE A 143 14.55 -19.36 -2.53
C PHE A 143 15.05 -20.07 -3.77
N LYS A 144 16.03 -19.47 -4.44
CA LYS A 144 16.77 -20.07 -5.55
C LYS A 144 18.25 -19.79 -5.37
N ASP A 145 19.07 -20.84 -5.40
CA ASP A 145 20.52 -20.75 -5.26
C ASP A 145 20.97 -20.01 -3.99
N GLY A 146 20.24 -20.21 -2.88
CA GLY A 146 20.51 -19.56 -1.59
C GLY A 146 20.05 -18.09 -1.49
N ARG A 147 19.48 -17.52 -2.56
CA ARG A 147 18.91 -16.16 -2.57
C ARG A 147 17.39 -16.21 -2.50
N GLN A 148 16.81 -15.35 -1.67
CA GLN A 148 15.38 -15.09 -1.66
C GLN A 148 14.98 -14.25 -2.88
N LEU A 149 13.95 -14.70 -3.61
CA LEU A 149 13.49 -14.04 -4.83
C LEU A 149 12.44 -12.97 -4.51
N SER A 150 12.54 -11.81 -5.16
CA SER A 150 11.47 -10.81 -5.17
C SER A 150 10.33 -11.19 -6.12
N ILE A 151 9.20 -10.51 -6.00
CA ILE A 151 8.09 -10.66 -6.95
C ILE A 151 8.53 -10.36 -8.39
N ARG A 152 9.42 -9.37 -8.56
CA ARG A 152 10.00 -9.00 -9.85
C ARG A 152 10.92 -10.08 -10.41
N ASP A 153 11.69 -10.75 -9.56
CA ASP A 153 12.55 -11.86 -9.99
C ASP A 153 11.73 -13.05 -10.53
N ILE A 154 10.55 -13.30 -9.93
CA ILE A 154 9.67 -14.42 -10.32
C ILE A 154 8.89 -14.12 -11.60
N PHE A 155 8.23 -12.96 -11.67
CA PHE A 155 7.31 -12.61 -12.77
C PHE A 155 7.97 -11.77 -13.86
N SER A 156 9.19 -11.29 -13.64
CA SER A 156 10.03 -10.59 -14.62
C SER A 156 9.26 -9.51 -15.40
N ASP A 157 9.10 -9.72 -16.71
CA ASP A 157 8.48 -8.80 -17.67
C ASP A 157 6.95 -8.87 -17.73
N GLN A 158 6.37 -9.90 -17.10
CA GLN A 158 4.93 -10.10 -16.98
C GLN A 158 4.34 -9.31 -15.80
N LEU A 159 5.15 -8.96 -14.80
CA LEU A 159 4.73 -8.09 -13.71
C LEU A 159 4.58 -6.64 -14.18
N GLN A 160 3.38 -6.12 -14.05
CA GLN A 160 3.06 -4.71 -14.22
C GLN A 160 2.43 -4.18 -12.94
N TYR A 161 2.37 -2.86 -12.82
CA TYR A 161 1.65 -2.18 -11.76
C TYR A 161 0.49 -1.41 -12.36
N LYS A 162 -0.70 -1.64 -11.81
CA LYS A 162 -1.89 -0.86 -12.09
C LYS A 162 -2.03 0.21 -11.02
N VAL A 163 -1.82 1.45 -11.43
CA VAL A 163 -1.99 2.63 -10.59
C VAL A 163 -3.38 3.20 -10.83
N THR A 164 -4.19 3.26 -9.77
CA THR A 164 -5.45 4.01 -9.77
C THR A 164 -5.26 5.28 -8.97
N TYR A 165 -5.56 6.43 -9.56
CA TYR A 165 -5.34 7.73 -8.94
C TYR A 165 -6.51 8.66 -9.18
N TRP A 166 -6.74 9.57 -8.22
CA TRP A 166 -7.82 10.55 -8.29
C TRP A 166 -7.42 11.80 -7.54
N ARG A 167 -8.02 12.93 -7.92
CA ARG A 167 -7.91 14.17 -7.15
C ARG A 167 -8.64 13.97 -5.83
N ASN A 168 -8.04 14.36 -4.71
CA ASN A 168 -8.54 14.08 -3.35
C ASN A 168 -10.00 14.53 -3.14
N GLN A 169 -10.40 15.66 -3.77
CA GLN A 169 -11.76 16.21 -3.71
C GLN A 169 -12.63 15.86 -4.93
N SER A 170 -12.31 14.80 -5.67
CA SER A 170 -13.05 14.36 -6.86
C SER A 170 -13.42 12.88 -6.77
N THR A 171 -14.51 12.51 -7.45
CA THR A 171 -14.93 11.13 -7.65
C THR A 171 -14.29 10.48 -8.88
N GLY A 172 -13.70 11.28 -9.79
CA GLY A 172 -13.11 10.79 -11.02
C GLY A 172 -11.80 10.04 -10.80
N LYS A 173 -11.82 8.72 -11.03
CA LYS A 173 -10.63 7.86 -10.98
C LYS A 173 -10.01 7.73 -12.37
N LYS A 174 -8.69 7.86 -12.43
CA LYS A 174 -7.85 7.59 -13.59
C LYS A 174 -7.01 6.35 -13.33
N VAL A 175 -6.64 5.63 -14.39
CA VAL A 175 -5.83 4.41 -14.31
C VAL A 175 -4.64 4.53 -15.24
N LEU A 176 -3.47 4.13 -14.74
CA LEU A 176 -2.23 4.01 -15.49
C LEU A 176 -1.65 2.62 -15.24
N GLN A 177 -1.05 2.01 -16.27
CA GLN A 177 -0.30 0.76 -16.13
C GLN A 177 1.17 1.02 -16.46
N SER A 178 2.07 0.42 -15.69
CA SER A 178 3.52 0.56 -15.89
C SER A 178 4.23 -0.77 -15.60
N LYS A 179 5.24 -1.10 -16.40
CA LYS A 179 6.16 -2.21 -16.08
C LYS A 179 7.23 -1.83 -15.07
N ASN A 180 7.53 -0.52 -14.95
CA ASN A 180 8.61 -0.02 -14.10
C ASN A 180 8.13 0.24 -12.68
N SER A 181 9.00 0.00 -11.70
CA SER A 181 8.75 0.29 -10.27
C SER A 181 8.77 1.79 -9.97
N ASN A 182 9.53 2.58 -10.73
CA ASN A 182 9.47 4.04 -10.70
C ASN A 182 8.47 4.53 -11.76
N ILE A 183 7.32 5.03 -11.29
CA ILE A 183 6.19 5.42 -12.14
C ILE A 183 5.97 6.92 -12.00
N THR A 184 6.36 7.69 -13.01
CA THR A 184 6.12 9.13 -13.04
C THR A 184 4.77 9.42 -13.68
N LEU A 185 3.88 10.03 -12.91
CA LEU A 185 2.64 10.62 -13.42
C LEU A 185 2.89 12.09 -13.73
N THR A 186 2.68 12.47 -14.99
CA THR A 186 2.71 13.85 -15.47
C THR A 186 1.29 14.43 -15.53
N ASP A 187 1.20 15.73 -15.83
CA ASP A 187 -0.07 16.41 -16.12
C ASP A 187 -1.05 16.38 -14.93
N LEU A 188 -0.50 16.46 -13.71
CA LEU A 188 -1.27 16.67 -12.49
C LEU A 188 -1.55 18.17 -12.29
N ASP A 189 -2.74 18.48 -11.80
CA ASP A 189 -3.19 19.85 -11.57
C ASP A 189 -2.33 20.51 -10.48
N ARG A 190 -1.74 21.67 -10.81
CA ARG A 190 -0.90 22.42 -9.86
C ARG A 190 -1.71 22.84 -8.64
N GLY A 191 -1.18 22.55 -7.47
CA GLY A 191 -1.79 22.92 -6.18
C GLY A 191 -2.86 21.95 -5.68
N GLU A 192 -3.21 20.93 -6.46
CA GLU A 192 -4.16 19.90 -6.04
C GLU A 192 -3.46 18.72 -5.35
N SER A 193 -4.16 18.07 -4.42
CA SER A 193 -3.75 16.78 -3.87
C SER A 193 -4.36 15.63 -4.65
N TYR A 194 -3.56 14.58 -4.82
CA TYR A 194 -3.96 13.33 -5.46
C TYR A 194 -3.74 12.17 -4.50
N CYS A 195 -4.61 11.19 -4.59
CA CYS A 195 -4.52 9.93 -3.87
C CYS A 195 -4.26 8.80 -4.86
N PHE A 196 -3.49 7.81 -4.42
CA PHE A 196 -2.99 6.72 -5.26
C PHE A 196 -3.22 5.39 -4.56
N ILE A 197 -3.64 4.39 -5.33
CA ILE A 197 -3.64 2.97 -4.98
C ILE A 197 -2.92 2.22 -6.10
N ILE A 198 -2.11 1.23 -5.73
CA ILE A 198 -1.34 0.39 -6.65
C ILE A 198 -1.73 -1.07 -6.44
N GLN A 199 -1.79 -1.82 -7.52
CA GLN A 199 -1.90 -3.28 -7.52
C GLN A 199 -0.85 -3.88 -8.44
N ALA A 200 -0.36 -5.07 -8.10
CA ALA A 200 0.31 -5.92 -9.07
C ALA A 200 -0.70 -6.36 -10.15
N LEU A 201 -0.24 -6.42 -11.40
CA LEU A 201 -0.99 -6.89 -12.56
C LEU A 201 -0.13 -7.89 -13.33
N ILE A 202 -0.60 -9.13 -13.44
CA ILE A 202 0.01 -10.18 -14.26
C ILE A 202 -1.04 -10.59 -15.29
N ALA A 203 -1.04 -9.92 -16.43
CA ALA A 203 -2.12 -9.97 -17.42
C ALA A 203 -2.33 -11.36 -18.06
N ASP A 204 -1.31 -12.24 -18.02
CA ASP A 204 -1.37 -13.59 -18.59
C ASP A 204 -2.12 -14.59 -17.68
N ARG A 205 -2.57 -14.17 -16.49
CA ARG A 205 -3.36 -15.03 -15.57
C ARG A 205 -4.86 -14.98 -15.87
N SER A 206 -5.59 -15.90 -15.25
CA SER A 206 -7.06 -15.84 -15.22
C SER A 206 -7.55 -14.52 -14.61
N LEU A 207 -8.75 -14.09 -15.00
CA LEU A 207 -9.31 -12.81 -14.57
C LEU A 207 -9.35 -12.64 -13.05
N ASP A 208 -9.57 -13.74 -12.33
CA ASP A 208 -9.66 -13.77 -10.86
C ASP A 208 -8.28 -13.62 -10.18
N ASN A 209 -7.18 -13.96 -10.87
CA ASN A 209 -5.82 -13.97 -10.32
C ASN A 209 -4.87 -12.96 -11.00
N GLN A 210 -5.37 -12.18 -11.96
CA GLN A 210 -4.56 -11.21 -12.70
C GLN A 210 -4.15 -10.00 -11.84
N LEU A 211 -4.94 -9.66 -10.82
CA LEU A 211 -4.71 -8.52 -9.93
C LEU A 211 -4.29 -9.01 -8.54
N GLY A 212 -3.28 -8.36 -7.97
CA GLY A 212 -2.96 -8.49 -6.56
C GLY A 212 -3.86 -7.63 -5.66
N GLU A 213 -3.64 -7.76 -4.35
CA GLU A 213 -4.30 -6.95 -3.35
C GLU A 213 -4.02 -5.45 -3.56
N MET A 214 -5.01 -4.61 -3.27
CA MET A 214 -4.89 -3.15 -3.29
C MET A 214 -3.90 -2.66 -2.23
N SER A 215 -2.95 -1.80 -2.62
CA SER A 215 -2.10 -1.07 -1.69
C SER A 215 -2.91 -0.22 -0.71
N GLN A 216 -2.26 0.21 0.36
CA GLN A 216 -2.78 1.34 1.13
C GLN A 216 -2.92 2.57 0.24
N THR A 217 -3.96 3.36 0.48
CA THR A 217 -4.11 4.65 -0.20
C THR A 217 -3.10 5.62 0.37
N LYS A 218 -2.21 6.16 -0.47
CA LYS A 218 -1.32 7.27 -0.10
C LYS A 218 -1.73 8.51 -0.88
N CYS A 219 -1.81 9.64 -0.20
CA CYS A 219 -2.18 10.91 -0.80
C CYS A 219 -1.02 11.90 -0.71
N SER A 220 -0.83 12.70 -1.76
CA SER A 220 0.10 13.82 -1.72
C SER A 220 -0.42 14.87 -0.72
N LYS A 221 0.50 15.46 0.06
CA LYS A 221 0.14 16.49 1.03
C LYS A 221 -0.32 17.74 0.29
N ASN A 222 -1.40 18.34 0.78
CA ASN A 222 -1.77 19.71 0.42
C ASN A 222 -0.73 20.66 1.02
N GLU A 223 0.25 21.07 0.23
CA GLU A 223 0.91 22.35 0.52
C GLU A 223 -0.13 23.42 0.23
N LYS A 224 -0.72 24.00 1.28
CA LYS A 224 -1.43 25.27 1.13
C LYS A 224 -0.46 26.21 0.40
N PRO A 225 -0.85 26.78 -0.74
CA PRO A 225 0.07 27.61 -1.50
C PRO A 225 0.52 28.74 -0.57
N SER A 226 1.84 28.82 -0.34
CA SER A 226 2.41 29.93 0.42
C SER A 226 1.97 31.21 -0.29
N ILE A 227 1.49 32.20 0.44
CA ILE A 227 0.99 33.48 -0.13
C ILE A 227 2.06 34.11 -1.05
N PHE A 228 3.34 33.85 -0.75
CA PHE A 228 4.51 34.25 -1.53
C PHE A 228 4.67 33.55 -2.89
N GLN A 229 4.03 32.39 -3.10
CA GLN A 229 3.98 31.71 -4.41
C GLN A 229 2.80 32.17 -5.27
N VAL A 230 1.74 32.71 -4.66
CA VAL A 230 0.50 33.09 -5.37
C VAL A 230 0.53 34.56 -5.82
N PHE A 231 1.22 35.42 -5.07
CA PHE A 231 1.35 36.83 -5.39
C PHE A 231 2.81 37.17 -5.69
N SER A 232 3.06 37.79 -6.85
CA SER A 232 4.37 38.37 -7.16
C SER A 232 4.73 39.42 -6.11
N LEU A 233 6.04 39.57 -5.83
CA LEU A 233 6.56 40.58 -4.89
C LEU A 233 6.01 41.99 -5.18
N GLY A 234 5.77 42.30 -6.46
CA GLY A 234 5.16 43.56 -6.88
C GLY A 234 3.72 43.76 -6.39
N VAL A 235 2.90 42.70 -6.36
CA VAL A 235 1.50 42.75 -5.88
C VAL A 235 1.47 42.93 -4.37
N ILE A 236 2.36 42.25 -3.66
CA ILE A 236 2.51 42.39 -2.21
C ILE A 236 2.96 43.81 -1.87
N ALA A 237 3.99 44.33 -2.55
CA ALA A 237 4.48 45.68 -2.35
C ALA A 237 3.41 46.74 -2.64
N ALA A 238 2.65 46.59 -3.73
CA ALA A 238 1.54 47.47 -4.06
C ALA A 238 0.45 47.46 -2.98
N GLY A 239 0.08 46.27 -2.48
CA GLY A 239 -0.91 46.11 -1.41
C GLY A 239 -0.49 46.80 -0.12
N VAL A 240 0.76 46.62 0.33
CA VAL A 240 1.30 47.28 1.53
C VAL A 240 1.32 48.80 1.35
N LEU A 241 1.73 49.30 0.19
CA LEU A 241 1.83 50.73 -0.08
C LEU A 241 0.44 51.39 -0.09
N LEU A 242 -0.56 50.73 -0.66
CA LEU A 242 -1.94 51.20 -0.66
C LEU A 242 -2.53 51.26 0.75
N LEU A 243 -2.22 50.26 1.59
CA LEU A 243 -2.65 50.22 2.98
C LEU A 243 -2.00 51.34 3.82
N LEU A 244 -0.71 51.61 3.61
CA LEU A 244 -0.01 52.72 4.27
C LEU A 244 -0.57 54.08 3.87
N LEU A 245 -0.95 54.28 2.59
CA LEU A 245 -1.58 55.51 2.13
C LEU A 245 -2.96 55.73 2.76
N LEU A 246 -3.77 54.67 2.89
CA LEU A 246 -5.07 54.73 3.56
C LEU A 246 -4.94 55.07 5.05
N VAL A 247 -4.01 54.44 5.76
CA VAL A 247 -3.76 54.76 7.18
C VAL A 247 -3.22 56.18 7.32
N GLY A 248 -2.26 56.58 6.47
CA GLY A 248 -1.67 57.91 6.49
C GLY A 248 -2.69 59.01 6.24
N THR A 249 -3.62 58.81 5.30
CA THR A 249 -4.71 59.77 5.04
C THR A 249 -5.68 59.88 6.22
N VAL A 250 -6.09 58.76 6.83
CA VAL A 250 -6.96 58.76 8.02
C VAL A 250 -6.28 59.48 9.20
N VAL A 251 -5.00 59.23 9.45
CA VAL A 251 -4.22 59.91 10.49
C VAL A 251 -4.07 61.41 10.18
N GLY A 252 -3.80 61.76 8.92
CA GLY A 252 -3.73 63.15 8.48
C GLY A 252 -5.04 63.91 8.73
N ILE A 253 -6.17 63.32 8.33
CA ILE A 253 -7.51 63.90 8.55
C ILE A 253 -7.81 64.04 10.03
N THR A 254 -7.53 63.02 10.84
CA THR A 254 -7.77 63.09 12.30
C THR A 254 -6.90 64.14 12.98
N LEU A 255 -5.63 64.30 12.60
CA LEU A 255 -4.75 65.35 13.14
C LEU A 255 -5.18 66.75 12.71
N VAL A 256 -5.63 66.93 11.47
CA VAL A 256 -6.17 68.20 10.97
C VAL A 256 -7.47 68.54 11.73
N CYS A 257 -8.41 67.60 11.84
CA CYS A 257 -9.64 67.77 12.60
C CYS A 257 -9.35 68.09 14.09
N TYR A 258 -8.38 67.40 14.71
CA TYR A 258 -7.98 67.67 16.09
C TYR A 258 -7.36 69.07 16.26
N ARG A 259 -6.49 69.49 15.35
CA ARG A 259 -5.89 70.84 15.36
C ARG A 259 -6.94 71.93 15.13
N HIS A 260 -7.90 71.72 14.23
CA HIS A 260 -9.00 72.66 14.02
C HIS A 260 -9.90 72.78 15.26
N ARG A 261 -10.26 71.67 15.91
CA ARG A 261 -11.01 71.69 17.17
C ARG A 261 -10.25 72.40 18.29
N LYS A 262 -8.93 72.19 18.41
CA LYS A 262 -8.09 72.88 19.41
C LYS A 262 -7.97 74.39 19.17
N LYS A 263 -7.93 74.83 17.90
CA LYS A 263 -7.96 76.25 17.52
C LYS A 263 -9.33 76.89 17.83
N ALA A 264 -10.44 76.18 17.60
CA ALA A 264 -11.78 76.64 17.95
C ALA A 264 -11.97 76.78 19.47
N LEU A 265 -11.51 75.82 20.27
CA LEU A 265 -11.55 75.90 21.74
C LEU A 265 -10.68 77.02 22.33
N ARG A 266 -9.56 77.38 21.68
CA ARG A 266 -8.72 78.52 22.11
C ARG A 266 -9.36 79.88 21.80
N ARG A 267 -10.18 80.00 20.75
CA ARG A 267 -10.94 81.23 20.45
C ARG A 267 -12.07 81.48 21.45
N GLN A 268 -12.66 80.44 22.04
CA GLN A 268 -13.79 80.58 22.98
C GLN A 268 -13.37 80.98 24.41
N LYS A 269 -12.08 80.84 24.78
CA LYS A 269 -11.54 81.27 26.09
C LYS A 269 -11.01 82.72 26.11
N GLY A 270 -11.18 83.47 25.02
CA GLY A 270 -10.63 84.82 24.83
C GLY A 270 -11.64 85.97 24.80
N LEU A 271 -12.91 85.76 25.15
CA LEU A 271 -13.89 86.85 25.27
C LEU A 271 -14.00 87.32 26.74
N PRO A 272 -13.75 88.60 27.05
CA PRO A 272 -13.98 89.16 28.38
C PRO A 272 -15.48 89.36 28.63
N LEU A 273 -15.91 89.10 29.88
CA LEU A 273 -17.20 89.53 30.43
C LEU A 273 -17.33 91.06 30.28
N GLN A 274 -18.23 91.50 29.41
CA GLN A 274 -18.66 92.89 29.38
C GLN A 274 -19.73 93.09 30.45
N LYS A 275 -19.35 93.88 31.47
CA LYS A 275 -20.20 94.44 32.52
C LYS A 275 -21.38 95.20 31.90
N ILE A 276 -22.61 94.86 32.29
CA ILE A 276 -23.70 95.80 32.54
C ILE A 276 -24.42 95.31 33.80
#